data_AF-A0A5N1LBP0-F1
#
_entry.id   AF-A0A5N1LBP0-F1
#
_cell.length_a   1.000
_cell.length_b   1.000
_cell.length_c   1.000
_cell.angle_alpha   90.00
_cell.angle_beta   90.00
_cell.angle_gamma   90.00
#
_symmetry.space_group_name_H-M   'P 1'
#
loop_
_entity.id
_entity.type
_entity.pdbx_description
1 polymer ?
#
loop_
_entity_poly.entity_id
_entity_poly.type
_entity_poly.pdbx_seq_one_letter_code
_entity_poly.pdbx_strand_id
1 'polypeptide(L)'
;MDRTRAVSVARDVVRTVQEEEVSFLAAGIAYYMFVSLLPLLLLTLVVGTLAGGEAFAERIVTAAGDVLSPTASTLLEDALTSGAGRGGATVLGVGVTLWSALKVFRGLDAAFSRVYGTDGPGSIVGELVDGLAALGGIVVALGGLGVIGALGTVLGVQVALGGLALIPVLTVAFLPLYYLFPDQEMTIREAVPGAVFAGAGWTLLGTGFNVYAAQADAYQVYGVIGGVLLLVTWFYFAGQVLLVGAAVNAALADRQLQQVSRRRSGKAMSEDADETDTPPPAGTGPTGRDTDALTDEELQELREEFESFREDVEDRTLHRDEVRSDLKQYVRRRMRRGHARQWGPYIVLLYGTIMTLGAFYYLKGVWAVLAMLVIWLSTLGLYAVMITVGVTLTATGLPGRLVDRVRDWRQ
;
A
#
# COMPACT_ATOMS: atom_id res chain seq x y z
N MET A 1 -26.55 -2.82 -11.65
CA MET A 1 -25.51 -1.79 -11.53
C MET A 1 -25.29 -1.19 -12.91
N ASP A 2 -25.48 0.11 -13.09
CA ASP A 2 -25.22 0.77 -14.38
C ASP A 2 -23.77 0.57 -14.81
N ARG A 3 -23.53 0.24 -16.08
CA ARG A 3 -22.18 0.03 -16.64
C ARG A 3 -21.27 1.23 -16.36
N THR A 4 -21.81 2.44 -16.37
CA THR A 4 -21.12 3.69 -16.05
C THR A 4 -20.63 3.75 -14.60
N ARG A 5 -21.35 3.13 -13.66
CA ARG A 5 -20.93 3.01 -12.25
C ARG A 5 -19.73 2.09 -12.09
N ALA A 6 -19.77 0.91 -12.72
CA ALA A 6 -18.68 -0.07 -12.61
C ALA A 6 -17.37 0.45 -13.23
N VAL A 7 -17.44 1.06 -14.42
CA VAL A 7 -16.27 1.62 -15.11
C VAL A 7 -15.60 2.71 -14.28
N SER A 8 -16.41 3.55 -13.63
CA SER A 8 -15.88 4.65 -12.85
C SER A 8 -15.28 4.17 -11.52
N VAL A 9 -15.86 3.16 -10.84
CA VAL A 9 -15.21 2.54 -9.66
C VAL A 9 -13.89 1.90 -10.05
N ALA A 10 -13.84 1.15 -11.15
CA ALA A 10 -12.60 0.54 -11.63
C ALA A 10 -11.52 1.60 -11.93
N ARG A 11 -11.91 2.74 -12.50
CA ARG A 11 -11.00 3.87 -12.72
C ARG A 11 -10.47 4.44 -11.40
N ASP A 12 -11.35 4.63 -10.42
CA ASP A 12 -10.96 5.16 -9.11
C ASP A 12 -9.98 4.20 -8.40
N VAL A 13 -10.25 2.89 -8.44
CA VAL A 13 -9.34 1.86 -7.91
C VAL A 13 -7.98 1.89 -8.61
N VAL A 14 -7.96 1.91 -9.95
CA VAL A 14 -6.69 1.97 -10.71
C VAL A 14 -5.90 3.23 -10.37
N ARG A 15 -6.58 4.36 -10.22
CA ARG A 15 -5.96 5.61 -9.81
C ARG A 15 -5.31 5.48 -8.42
N THR A 16 -6.05 5.01 -7.41
CA THR A 16 -5.53 4.82 -6.04
C THR A 16 -4.34 3.85 -6.04
N VAL A 17 -4.42 2.74 -6.78
CA VAL A 17 -3.32 1.77 -6.90
C VAL A 17 -2.04 2.39 -7.46
N GLN A 18 -2.17 3.33 -8.41
CA GLN A 18 -1.04 4.03 -9.02
C GLN A 18 -0.51 5.17 -8.14
N GLU A 19 -1.40 5.99 -7.58
CA GLU A 19 -1.03 7.14 -6.74
C GLU A 19 -0.34 6.71 -5.45
N GLU A 20 -0.80 5.63 -4.82
CA GLU A 20 -0.25 5.11 -3.56
C GLU A 20 0.88 4.09 -3.75
N GLU A 21 1.33 3.88 -4.99
CA GLU A 21 2.40 2.93 -5.34
C GLU A 21 2.19 1.53 -4.72
N VAL A 22 0.97 0.99 -4.83
CA VAL A 22 0.57 -0.26 -4.14
C VAL A 22 1.53 -1.42 -4.42
N SER A 23 2.12 -1.51 -5.62
CA SER A 23 3.21 -2.43 -5.97
C SER A 23 4.42 -2.31 -5.05
N PHE A 24 4.87 -1.09 -4.79
CA PHE A 24 6.01 -0.85 -3.91
C PHE A 24 5.67 -1.20 -2.45
N LEU A 25 4.48 -0.83 -1.98
CA LEU A 25 4.00 -1.20 -0.65
C LEU A 25 3.94 -2.72 -0.47
N ALA A 26 3.37 -3.45 -1.44
CA ALA A 26 3.31 -4.91 -1.41
C ALA A 26 4.68 -5.58 -1.37
N ALA A 27 5.69 -5.01 -2.07
CA ALA A 27 7.07 -5.51 -1.99
C ALA A 27 7.67 -5.34 -0.58
N GLY A 28 7.39 -4.22 0.08
CA GLY A 28 7.78 -4.00 1.48
C GLY A 28 7.14 -5.00 2.43
N ILE A 29 5.82 -5.23 2.29
CA ILE A 29 5.09 -6.23 3.08
C ILE A 29 5.67 -7.63 2.81
N ALA A 30 5.96 -7.98 1.56
CA ALA A 30 6.54 -9.27 1.21
C ALA A 30 7.90 -9.50 1.87
N TYR A 31 8.75 -8.47 1.89
CA TYR A 31 10.02 -8.51 2.61
C TYR A 31 9.81 -8.73 4.12
N TYR A 32 8.89 -7.99 4.75
CA TYR A 32 8.60 -8.15 6.17
C TYR A 32 8.01 -9.52 6.49
N MET A 33 7.10 -10.05 5.67
CA MET A 33 6.56 -11.41 5.81
C MET A 33 7.68 -12.46 5.72
N PHE A 34 8.56 -12.33 4.73
CA PHE A 34 9.68 -13.25 4.54
C PHE A 34 10.65 -13.25 5.74
N VAL A 35 11.09 -12.07 6.18
CA VAL A 35 12.02 -11.94 7.32
C VAL A 35 11.39 -12.42 8.63
N SER A 36 10.07 -12.28 8.77
CA SER A 36 9.35 -12.66 9.98
C SER A 36 8.94 -14.13 10.02
N LEU A 37 9.14 -14.89 8.94
CA LEU A 37 8.70 -16.28 8.84
C LEU A 37 9.35 -17.17 9.90
N LEU A 38 10.68 -17.15 10.00
CA LEU A 38 11.42 -17.94 10.99
C LEU A 38 11.04 -17.56 12.44
N PRO A 39 11.05 -16.26 12.83
CA PRO A 39 10.58 -15.88 14.15
C PRO A 39 9.13 -16.26 14.44
N LEU A 40 8.20 -16.10 13.49
CA LEU A 40 6.81 -16.50 13.67
C LEU A 40 6.65 -18.01 13.86
N LEU A 41 7.45 -18.84 13.16
CA LEU A 41 7.48 -20.28 13.38
C LEU A 41 7.94 -20.62 14.81
N LEU A 42 9.02 -19.97 15.27
CA LEU A 42 9.50 -20.15 16.64
C LEU A 42 8.47 -19.70 17.67
N LEU A 43 7.80 -18.57 17.45
CA LEU A 43 6.73 -18.10 18.32
C LEU A 43 5.58 -19.11 18.38
N THR A 44 5.15 -19.62 17.23
CA THR A 44 4.08 -20.62 17.12
C THR A 44 4.45 -21.89 17.88
N LEU A 45 5.69 -22.34 17.79
CA LEU A 45 6.19 -23.48 18.55
C LEU A 45 6.16 -23.21 20.06
N VAL A 46 6.69 -22.06 20.50
CA VAL A 46 6.77 -21.73 21.93
C VAL A 46 5.36 -21.63 22.52
N VAL A 47 4.46 -20.88 21.87
CA VAL A 47 3.07 -20.76 22.32
C VAL A 47 2.36 -22.11 22.25
N GLY A 48 2.62 -22.87 21.19
CA GLY A 48 2.06 -24.18 20.94
C GLY A 48 2.43 -25.23 21.99
N THR A 49 3.70 -25.30 22.35
CA THR A 49 4.22 -26.21 23.39
C THR A 49 3.72 -25.81 24.78
N LEU A 50 3.61 -24.51 25.07
CA LEU A 50 3.01 -24.03 26.32
C LEU A 50 1.52 -24.37 26.44
N ALA A 51 0.77 -24.31 25.33
CA ALA A 51 -0.68 -24.56 25.34
C ALA A 51 -1.05 -26.05 25.22
N GLY A 52 -0.31 -26.82 24.41
CA GLY A 52 -0.67 -28.18 24.01
C GLY A 52 0.38 -29.27 24.32
N GLY A 53 1.49 -28.91 24.96
CA GLY A 53 2.59 -29.83 25.29
C GLY A 53 3.37 -30.31 24.05
N GLU A 54 4.15 -31.38 24.22
CA GLU A 54 5.01 -31.94 23.17
C GLU A 54 4.21 -32.48 21.96
N ALA A 55 2.98 -32.96 22.19
CA ALA A 55 2.10 -33.48 21.14
C ALA A 55 1.69 -32.41 20.11
N PHE A 56 1.67 -31.13 20.50
CA PHE A 56 1.41 -30.03 19.58
C PHE A 56 2.61 -29.75 18.67
N ALA A 57 3.83 -29.79 19.22
CA ALA A 57 5.04 -29.64 18.43
C ALA A 57 5.17 -30.77 17.39
N GLU A 58 4.89 -32.00 17.79
CA GLU A 58 4.91 -33.16 16.89
C GLU A 58 3.90 -32.99 15.73
N ARG A 59 2.67 -32.54 16.02
CA ARG A 59 1.67 -32.23 14.98
C ARG A 59 2.14 -31.14 14.01
N ILE A 60 2.80 -30.09 14.50
CA ILE A 60 3.36 -29.04 13.63
C ILE A 60 4.46 -29.63 12.74
N VAL A 61 5.36 -30.44 13.28
CA VAL A 61 6.43 -31.07 12.50
C VAL A 61 5.87 -31.99 11.44
N THR A 62 4.91 -32.86 11.80
CA THR A 62 4.27 -33.76 10.83
C THR A 62 3.55 -32.98 9.75
N ALA A 63 2.73 -31.98 10.11
CA ALA A 63 2.01 -31.16 9.14
C ALA A 63 2.95 -30.33 8.25
N ALA A 64 4.09 -29.87 8.79
CA ALA A 64 5.10 -29.15 8.03
C ALA A 64 5.89 -30.09 7.10
N GLY A 65 6.21 -31.31 7.55
CA GLY A 65 6.93 -32.31 6.75
C GLY A 65 6.19 -32.73 5.48
N ASP A 66 4.86 -32.71 5.50
CA ASP A 66 4.03 -32.99 4.31
C ASP A 66 4.10 -31.89 3.25
N VAL A 67 4.55 -30.69 3.61
CA VAL A 67 4.54 -29.49 2.76
C VAL A 67 5.97 -29.00 2.44
N LEU A 68 6.93 -29.27 3.33
CA LEU A 68 8.30 -28.79 3.23
C LEU A 68 9.19 -29.77 2.46
N SER A 69 10.19 -29.24 1.76
CA SER A 69 11.24 -30.08 1.16
C SER A 69 12.05 -30.81 2.24
N PRO A 70 12.76 -31.90 1.91
CA PRO A 70 13.59 -32.62 2.88
C PRO A 70 14.59 -31.71 3.61
N THR A 71 15.20 -30.75 2.89
CA THR A 71 16.13 -29.77 3.47
C THR A 71 15.44 -28.80 4.44
N ALA A 72 14.26 -28.30 4.09
CA ALA A 72 13.51 -27.42 4.98
C ALA A 72 13.00 -28.18 6.21
N SER A 73 12.66 -29.46 6.04
CA SER A 73 12.26 -30.37 7.12
C SER A 73 13.42 -30.62 8.10
N THR A 74 14.64 -30.90 7.61
CA THR A 74 15.81 -31.06 8.49
C THR A 74 16.19 -29.77 9.22
N LEU A 75 16.08 -28.62 8.55
CA LEU A 75 16.34 -27.32 9.20
C LEU A 75 15.31 -27.01 10.28
N LEU A 76 14.04 -27.35 10.03
CA LEU A 76 12.98 -27.23 11.01
C LEU A 76 13.24 -28.20 12.17
N GLU A 77 13.49 -29.47 11.90
CA GLU A 77 13.78 -30.49 12.92
C GLU A 77 15.00 -30.11 13.77
N ASP A 78 16.10 -29.62 13.17
CA ASP A 78 17.27 -29.11 13.89
C ASP A 78 16.92 -27.88 14.73
N ALA A 79 16.13 -26.94 14.22
CA ALA A 79 15.67 -25.78 14.99
C ALA A 79 14.79 -26.17 16.19
N LEU A 80 14.06 -27.29 16.08
CA LEU A 80 13.14 -27.81 17.10
C LEU A 80 13.83 -28.71 18.13
N THR A 81 14.85 -29.46 17.72
CA THR A 81 15.53 -30.46 18.56
C THR A 81 16.85 -29.96 19.15
N SER A 82 17.51 -28.99 18.51
CA SER A 82 18.66 -28.31 19.11
C SER A 82 18.26 -27.59 20.39
N GLY A 83 19.13 -27.55 21.40
CA GLY A 83 18.83 -27.03 22.75
C GLY A 83 18.27 -25.60 22.82
N ALA A 84 18.30 -24.84 21.72
CA ALA A 84 17.55 -23.60 21.55
C ALA A 84 16.02 -23.80 21.72
N GLY A 85 15.48 -24.95 21.27
CA GLY A 85 14.06 -25.32 21.33
C GLY A 85 13.55 -25.81 22.70
N ARG A 86 14.44 -26.20 23.64
CA ARG A 86 14.03 -26.69 24.98
C ARG A 86 14.45 -25.82 26.16
N GLY A 87 15.43 -24.92 26.01
CA GLY A 87 15.89 -24.09 27.14
C GLY A 87 16.56 -22.76 26.75
N GLY A 88 16.56 -22.40 25.47
CA GLY A 88 17.33 -21.27 24.93
C GLY A 88 16.51 -20.09 24.45
N ALA A 89 15.24 -19.96 24.86
CA ALA A 89 14.48 -18.72 24.73
C ALA A 89 15.07 -17.67 25.69
N THR A 90 16.27 -17.19 25.38
CA THR A 90 16.78 -15.97 26.01
C THR A 90 15.74 -14.87 25.81
N VAL A 91 15.57 -14.00 26.81
CA VAL A 91 14.72 -12.80 26.70
C VAL A 91 14.98 -12.05 25.38
N LEU A 92 16.22 -12.09 24.90
CA LEU A 92 16.66 -11.58 23.60
C LEU A 92 16.01 -12.29 22.41
N GLY A 93 15.94 -13.63 22.39
CA GLY A 93 15.28 -14.39 21.31
C GLY A 93 13.77 -14.16 21.26
N VAL A 94 13.11 -14.06 22.41
CA VAL A 94 11.68 -13.68 22.50
C VAL A 94 11.49 -12.24 22.02
N GLY A 95 12.36 -11.32 22.44
CA GLY A 95 12.33 -9.92 22.02
C GLY A 95 12.52 -9.76 20.50
N VAL A 96 13.51 -10.43 19.92
CA VAL A 96 13.74 -10.44 18.46
C VAL A 96 12.55 -11.05 17.72
N THR A 97 11.94 -12.08 18.29
CA THR A 97 10.78 -12.74 17.69
C THR A 97 9.55 -11.85 17.67
N LEU A 98 9.23 -11.26 18.82
CA LEU A 98 8.11 -10.35 18.95
C LEU A 98 8.31 -9.10 18.08
N TRP A 99 9.53 -8.55 18.07
CA TRP A 99 9.89 -7.41 17.22
C TRP A 99 9.75 -7.72 15.72
N SER A 100 10.13 -8.93 15.30
CA SER A 100 10.00 -9.34 13.90
C SER A 100 8.54 -9.53 13.52
N ALA A 101 7.76 -10.25 14.35
CA ALA A 101 6.33 -10.44 14.14
C ALA A 101 5.58 -9.10 14.01
N LEU A 102 5.91 -8.12 14.85
CA LEU A 102 5.28 -6.80 14.84
C LEU A 102 5.51 -6.05 13.51
N LYS A 103 6.65 -6.25 12.82
CA LYS A 103 6.93 -5.57 11.55
C LYS A 103 5.94 -5.92 10.45
N VAL A 104 5.42 -7.14 10.41
CA VAL A 104 4.44 -7.53 9.39
C VAL A 104 3.16 -6.72 9.56
N PHE A 105 2.65 -6.67 10.79
CA PHE A 105 1.44 -5.92 11.11
C PHE A 105 1.66 -4.42 10.88
N ARG A 106 2.75 -3.85 11.40
CA ARG A 106 3.08 -2.44 11.20
C ARG A 106 3.29 -2.07 9.72
N GLY A 107 3.85 -2.97 8.93
CA GLY A 107 4.01 -2.77 7.49
C GLY A 107 2.67 -2.82 6.75
N LEU A 108 1.78 -3.72 7.15
CA LEU A 108 0.44 -3.83 6.60
C LEU A 108 -0.43 -2.62 7.01
N ASP A 109 -0.34 -2.21 8.27
CA ASP A 109 -1.01 -1.03 8.84
C ASP A 109 -0.60 0.23 8.09
N ALA A 110 0.69 0.54 8.03
CA ALA A 110 1.19 1.68 7.28
C ALA A 110 0.80 1.66 5.79
N ALA A 111 0.66 0.47 5.18
CA ALA A 111 0.21 0.35 3.80
C ALA A 111 -1.29 0.61 3.65
N PHE A 112 -2.11 0.12 4.59
CA PHE A 112 -3.54 0.43 4.66
C PHE A 112 -3.75 1.92 4.93
N SER A 113 -3.11 2.49 5.96
CA SER A 113 -3.24 3.91 6.27
C SER A 113 -2.88 4.80 5.08
N ARG A 114 -1.88 4.42 4.25
CA ARG A 114 -1.62 5.13 2.98
C ARG A 114 -2.74 5.00 1.97
N VAL A 115 -3.27 3.81 1.73
CA VAL A 115 -4.39 3.60 0.80
C VAL A 115 -5.64 4.37 1.21
N TYR A 116 -5.88 4.53 2.52
CA TYR A 116 -6.99 5.30 3.07
C TYR A 116 -6.67 6.79 3.32
N GLY A 117 -5.39 7.19 3.22
CA GLY A 117 -4.94 8.57 3.46
C GLY A 117 -5.00 9.02 4.93
N THR A 118 -4.86 8.10 5.89
CA THR A 118 -4.87 8.39 7.33
C THR A 118 -3.45 8.62 7.89
N ASP A 119 -3.37 9.12 9.14
CA ASP A 119 -2.14 9.55 9.82
C ASP A 119 -1.23 8.38 10.26
N GLY A 120 -0.97 7.43 9.35
CA GLY A 120 -0.01 6.33 9.56
C GLY A 120 -0.33 5.41 10.75
N PRO A 121 0.60 4.50 11.07
CA PRO A 121 0.33 3.46 12.06
C PRO A 121 0.19 4.03 13.47
N GLY A 122 -0.79 3.52 14.21
CA GLY A 122 -1.16 3.97 15.54
C GLY A 122 -0.16 3.63 16.66
N SER A 123 -0.66 3.50 17.90
CA SER A 123 0.18 3.09 19.03
C SER A 123 0.62 1.62 18.88
N ILE A 124 1.79 1.25 19.42
CA ILE A 124 2.29 -0.14 19.41
C ILE A 124 1.26 -1.14 20.00
N VAL A 125 0.48 -0.69 20.99
CA VAL A 125 -0.57 -1.51 21.61
C VAL A 125 -1.75 -1.70 20.63
N GLY A 126 -2.11 -0.66 19.87
CA GLY A 126 -3.11 -0.75 18.80
C GLY A 126 -2.69 -1.76 17.74
N GLU A 127 -1.47 -1.63 17.20
CA GLU A 127 -0.91 -2.55 16.21
C GLU A 127 -0.94 -4.02 16.69
N LEU A 128 -0.68 -4.26 17.97
CA LEU A 128 -0.76 -5.61 18.56
C LEU A 128 -2.20 -6.12 18.63
N VAL A 129 -3.15 -5.27 19.02
CA VAL A 129 -4.58 -5.61 19.06
C VAL A 129 -5.10 -5.90 17.65
N ASP A 130 -4.72 -5.10 16.66
CA ASP A 130 -5.13 -5.27 15.27
C ASP A 130 -4.52 -6.55 14.67
N GLY A 131 -3.25 -6.83 14.99
CA GLY A 131 -2.60 -8.08 14.63
C GLY A 131 -3.27 -9.30 15.28
N LEU A 132 -3.61 -9.24 16.57
CA LEU A 132 -4.31 -10.31 17.27
C LEU A 132 -5.73 -10.52 16.73
N ALA A 133 -6.44 -9.44 16.39
CA ALA A 133 -7.77 -9.53 15.80
C ALA A 133 -7.73 -10.13 14.38
N ALA A 134 -6.71 -9.77 13.58
CA ALA A 134 -6.46 -10.40 12.28
C ALA A 134 -6.20 -11.90 12.41
N LEU A 135 -5.36 -12.31 13.37
CA LEU A 135 -5.13 -13.72 13.68
C LEU A 135 -6.40 -14.40 14.17
N GLY A 136 -7.20 -13.73 15.00
CA GLY A 136 -8.51 -14.21 15.46
C GLY A 136 -9.46 -14.48 14.29
N GLY A 137 -9.50 -13.61 13.28
CA GLY A 137 -10.25 -13.82 12.05
C GLY A 137 -9.87 -15.11 11.31
N ILE A 138 -8.56 -15.37 11.20
CA ILE A 138 -8.04 -16.62 10.61
C ILE A 138 -8.50 -17.83 11.43
N VAL A 139 -8.38 -17.78 12.76
CA VAL A 139 -8.82 -18.87 13.66
C VAL A 139 -10.31 -19.15 13.51
N VAL A 140 -11.14 -18.10 13.47
CA VAL A 140 -12.60 -18.24 13.26
C VAL A 140 -12.90 -18.87 11.89
N ALA A 141 -12.21 -18.43 10.84
CA ALA A 141 -12.38 -18.98 9.50
C ALA A 141 -11.99 -20.47 9.43
N LEU A 142 -10.87 -20.86 10.04
CA LEU A 142 -10.42 -22.25 10.12
C LEU A 142 -11.36 -23.11 10.97
N GLY A 143 -11.84 -22.59 12.11
CA GLY A 143 -12.84 -23.26 12.93
C GLY A 143 -14.15 -23.48 12.17
N GLY A 144 -14.58 -22.46 11.39
CA GLY A 144 -15.73 -22.55 10.50
C GLY A 144 -15.60 -23.66 9.46
N LEU A 145 -14.42 -23.80 8.83
CA LEU A 145 -14.13 -24.92 7.93
C LEU A 145 -14.28 -26.27 8.62
N GLY A 146 -13.77 -26.40 9.85
CA GLY A 146 -13.90 -27.62 10.66
C GLY A 146 -15.37 -27.97 10.94
N VAL A 147 -16.19 -26.98 11.28
CA VAL A 147 -17.63 -27.15 11.50
C VAL A 147 -18.35 -27.56 10.21
N ILE A 148 -18.05 -26.90 9.08
CA ILE A 148 -18.64 -27.24 7.77
C ILE A 148 -18.29 -28.68 7.38
N GLY A 149 -17.02 -29.08 7.56
CA GLY A 149 -16.56 -30.45 7.30
C GLY A 149 -17.29 -31.47 8.18
N ALA A 150 -17.35 -31.24 9.48
CA ALA A 150 -18.05 -32.12 10.43
C ALA A 150 -19.55 -32.23 10.08
N LEU A 151 -20.21 -31.12 9.78
CA LEU A 151 -21.61 -31.13 9.38
C LEU A 151 -21.84 -31.89 8.08
N GLY A 152 -20.94 -31.76 7.10
CA GLY A 152 -20.95 -32.56 5.88
C GLY A 152 -20.90 -34.06 6.17
N THR A 153 -20.03 -34.50 7.10
CA THR A 153 -19.96 -35.92 7.50
C THR A 153 -21.25 -36.40 8.18
N VAL A 154 -21.85 -35.60 9.06
CA VAL A 154 -23.10 -35.95 9.77
C VAL A 154 -24.29 -36.01 8.81
N LEU A 155 -24.36 -35.09 7.85
CA LEU A 155 -25.44 -35.03 6.88
C LEU A 155 -25.25 -36.00 5.70
N GLY A 156 -24.14 -36.74 5.65
CA GLY A 156 -23.79 -37.62 4.52
C GLY A 156 -23.52 -36.87 3.21
N VAL A 157 -23.24 -35.56 3.29
CA VAL A 157 -22.93 -34.71 2.14
C VAL A 157 -21.43 -34.47 2.14
N GLN A 158 -20.70 -35.01 1.16
CA GLN A 158 -19.33 -34.55 0.91
C GLN A 158 -19.39 -33.11 0.42
N VAL A 159 -19.15 -32.17 1.33
CA VAL A 159 -18.94 -30.77 0.96
C VAL A 159 -17.59 -30.70 0.28
N ALA A 160 -17.60 -30.69 -1.05
CA ALA A 160 -16.41 -30.38 -1.83
C ALA A 160 -16.06 -28.91 -1.58
N LEU A 161 -15.08 -28.68 -0.70
CA LEU A 161 -14.46 -27.38 -0.51
C LEU A 161 -13.58 -27.06 -1.73
N GLY A 162 -14.20 -26.91 -2.90
CA GLY A 162 -13.55 -26.44 -4.11
C GLY A 162 -13.17 -24.95 -3.98
N GLY A 163 -12.36 -24.43 -4.90
CA GLY A 163 -11.83 -23.06 -4.82
C GLY A 163 -12.89 -21.99 -4.51
N LEU A 164 -14.07 -22.06 -5.12
CA LEU A 164 -15.15 -21.08 -4.87
C LEU A 164 -15.72 -21.11 -3.45
N ALA A 165 -15.74 -22.28 -2.80
CA ALA A 165 -16.20 -22.42 -1.41
C ALA A 165 -15.20 -21.81 -0.41
N LEU A 166 -13.95 -21.60 -0.81
CA LEU A 166 -12.92 -20.98 0.01
C LEU A 166 -13.09 -19.45 0.11
N ILE A 167 -13.74 -18.83 -0.87
CA ILE A 167 -13.97 -17.37 -0.91
C ILE A 167 -14.69 -16.85 0.35
N PRO A 168 -15.86 -17.39 0.77
CA PRO A 168 -16.54 -16.90 1.97
C PRO A 168 -15.70 -17.09 3.25
N VAL A 169 -14.95 -18.19 3.33
CA VAL A 169 -14.06 -18.48 4.46
C VAL A 169 -12.93 -17.46 4.54
N LEU A 170 -12.25 -17.21 3.41
CA LEU A 170 -11.20 -16.20 3.34
C LEU A 170 -11.75 -14.78 3.52
N THR A 171 -12.99 -14.52 3.09
CA THR A 171 -13.66 -13.24 3.37
C THR A 171 -13.77 -13.02 4.86
N VAL A 172 -14.23 -14.03 5.62
CA VAL A 172 -14.30 -13.96 7.09
C VAL A 172 -12.91 -13.81 7.70
N ALA A 173 -11.91 -14.53 7.17
CA ALA A 173 -10.54 -14.46 7.65
C ALA A 173 -9.92 -13.06 7.49
N PHE A 174 -10.17 -12.41 6.35
CA PHE A 174 -9.60 -11.10 6.04
C PHE A 174 -10.45 -9.92 6.52
N LEU A 175 -11.71 -10.13 6.90
CA LEU A 175 -12.61 -9.05 7.31
C LEU A 175 -12.04 -8.18 8.45
N PRO A 176 -11.40 -8.72 9.51
CA PRO A 176 -10.81 -7.88 10.56
C PRO A 176 -9.72 -6.94 10.03
N LEU A 177 -8.93 -7.36 9.05
CA LEU A 177 -7.91 -6.49 8.42
C LEU A 177 -8.58 -5.27 7.78
N TYR A 178 -9.65 -5.49 7.02
CA TYR A 178 -10.38 -4.40 6.35
C TYR A 178 -11.20 -3.52 7.27
N TYR A 179 -11.43 -3.96 8.50
CA TYR A 179 -12.21 -3.22 9.49
C TYR A 179 -11.31 -2.40 10.44
N LEU A 180 -10.14 -2.91 10.81
CA LEU A 180 -9.29 -2.33 11.86
C LEU A 180 -8.16 -1.45 11.31
N PHE A 181 -7.43 -1.93 10.29
CA PHE A 181 -6.24 -1.27 9.73
C PHE A 181 -6.48 0.09 9.04
N PRO A 182 -7.70 0.45 8.57
CA PRO A 182 -7.92 1.76 7.98
C PRO A 182 -7.78 2.94 8.96
N ASP A 183 -7.62 2.73 10.27
CA ASP A 183 -7.48 3.76 11.32
C ASP A 183 -8.57 4.86 11.27
N GLN A 184 -9.74 4.54 10.72
CA GLN A 184 -10.87 5.45 10.57
C GLN A 184 -12.17 4.73 10.91
N GLU A 185 -13.23 5.49 11.21
CA GLU A 185 -14.56 4.94 11.48
C GLU A 185 -15.09 4.20 10.24
N MET A 186 -14.94 2.88 10.22
CA MET A 186 -15.46 2.01 9.16
C MET A 186 -16.59 1.15 9.71
N THR A 187 -17.64 0.99 8.92
CA THR A 187 -18.68 0.00 9.19
C THR A 187 -18.32 -1.34 8.54
N ILE A 188 -18.82 -2.45 9.11
CA ILE A 188 -18.60 -3.79 8.54
C ILE A 188 -19.06 -3.85 7.07
N ARG A 189 -20.13 -3.14 6.70
CA ARG A 189 -20.65 -3.10 5.33
C ARG A 189 -19.68 -2.46 4.34
N GLU A 190 -18.87 -1.51 4.79
CA GLU A 190 -17.84 -0.85 3.98
C GLU A 190 -16.57 -1.70 3.87
N ALA A 191 -16.28 -2.54 4.87
CA ALA A 191 -15.12 -3.44 4.87
C ALA A 191 -15.32 -4.69 3.98
N VAL A 192 -16.54 -5.23 3.91
CA VAL A 192 -16.88 -6.49 3.21
C VAL A 192 -16.48 -6.54 1.73
N PRO A 193 -16.70 -5.51 0.89
CA PRO A 193 -16.36 -5.58 -0.54
C PRO A 193 -14.88 -5.90 -0.79
N GLY A 194 -13.98 -5.25 -0.05
CA GLY A 194 -12.54 -5.47 -0.09
C GLY A 194 -12.15 -6.85 0.46
N ALA A 195 -12.80 -7.30 1.54
CA ALA A 195 -12.59 -8.65 2.08
C ALA A 195 -13.02 -9.74 1.09
N VAL A 196 -14.13 -9.56 0.37
CA VAL A 196 -14.59 -10.47 -0.69
C VAL A 196 -13.62 -10.46 -1.86
N PHE A 197 -13.16 -9.28 -2.28
CA PHE A 197 -12.14 -9.15 -3.33
C PHE A 197 -10.85 -9.89 -2.93
N ALA A 198 -10.39 -9.71 -1.69
CA ALA A 198 -9.23 -10.41 -1.18
C ALA A 198 -9.43 -11.92 -1.14
N GLY A 199 -10.58 -12.41 -0.65
CA GLY A 199 -10.88 -13.84 -0.64
C GLY A 199 -10.88 -14.46 -2.05
N ALA A 200 -11.47 -13.77 -3.02
CA ALA A 200 -11.47 -14.19 -4.42
C ALA A 200 -10.07 -14.15 -5.04
N GLY A 201 -9.35 -13.04 -4.87
CA GLY A 201 -8.00 -12.85 -5.38
C GLY A 201 -7.01 -13.85 -4.77
N TRP A 202 -7.13 -14.15 -3.48
CA TRP A 202 -6.31 -15.13 -2.79
C TRP A 202 -6.58 -16.55 -3.28
N THR A 203 -7.85 -16.90 -3.51
CA THR A 203 -8.24 -18.18 -4.12
C THR A 203 -7.65 -18.33 -5.52
N LEU A 204 -7.74 -17.26 -6.33
CA LEU A 204 -7.16 -17.22 -7.67
C LEU A 204 -5.64 -17.39 -7.63
N LEU A 205 -4.99 -16.65 -6.72
CA LEU A 205 -3.55 -16.71 -6.50
C LEU A 205 -3.12 -18.13 -6.13
N GLY A 206 -3.79 -18.77 -5.17
CA GLY A 206 -3.52 -20.17 -4.77
C GLY A 206 -3.76 -21.18 -5.88
N THR A 207 -4.79 -20.99 -6.69
CA THR A 207 -5.01 -21.82 -7.88
C THR A 207 -3.84 -21.67 -8.87
N GLY A 208 -3.41 -20.43 -9.13
CA GLY A 208 -2.26 -20.14 -10.00
C GLY A 208 -0.95 -20.76 -9.47
N PHE A 209 -0.72 -20.71 -8.16
CA PHE A 209 0.45 -21.33 -7.55
C PHE A 209 0.41 -22.85 -7.61
N ASN A 210 -0.74 -23.48 -7.40
CA ASN A 210 -0.87 -24.93 -7.56
C ASN A 210 -0.54 -25.37 -9.00
N VAL A 211 -1.01 -24.62 -10.01
CA VAL A 211 -0.68 -24.88 -11.42
C VAL A 211 0.82 -24.68 -11.67
N TYR A 212 1.42 -23.63 -11.12
CA TYR A 212 2.86 -23.38 -11.21
C TYR A 212 3.67 -24.50 -10.54
N ALA A 213 3.32 -24.88 -9.31
CA ALA A 213 4.01 -25.90 -8.53
C ALA A 213 3.96 -27.27 -9.21
N ALA A 214 2.82 -27.66 -9.79
CA ALA A 214 2.68 -28.89 -10.56
C ALA A 214 3.65 -28.98 -11.75
N GLN A 215 4.06 -27.84 -12.31
CA GLN A 215 5.03 -27.77 -13.41
C GLN A 215 6.46 -27.53 -12.92
N ALA A 216 6.64 -27.01 -11.71
CA ALA A 216 7.94 -26.66 -11.14
C ALA A 216 8.77 -27.88 -10.73
N ASP A 217 8.14 -29.00 -10.37
CA ASP A 217 8.83 -30.27 -10.08
C ASP A 217 9.68 -30.77 -11.26
N ALA A 218 9.33 -30.39 -12.49
CA ALA A 218 10.10 -30.70 -13.69
C ALA A 218 11.41 -29.88 -13.82
N TYR A 219 11.60 -28.83 -13.01
CA TYR A 219 12.68 -27.86 -13.12
C TYR A 219 13.40 -27.61 -11.78
N GLN A 220 13.94 -28.65 -11.14
CA GLN A 220 14.76 -28.61 -9.89
C GLN A 220 16.00 -27.68 -9.91
N VAL A 221 16.19 -26.90 -10.97
CA VAL A 221 17.42 -26.18 -11.34
C VAL A 221 17.86 -25.13 -10.30
N TYR A 222 16.94 -24.62 -9.46
CA TYR A 222 17.22 -23.48 -8.56
C TYR A 222 17.29 -23.82 -7.06
N GLY A 223 17.01 -25.07 -6.66
CA GLY A 223 17.09 -25.52 -5.26
C GLY A 223 16.42 -24.56 -4.25
N VAL A 224 17.07 -24.33 -3.11
CA VAL A 224 16.56 -23.47 -2.03
C VAL A 224 16.36 -22.00 -2.47
N ILE A 225 17.22 -21.49 -3.36
CA ILE A 225 17.13 -20.10 -3.84
C ILE A 225 15.84 -19.89 -4.64
N GLY A 226 15.49 -20.85 -5.50
CA GLY A 226 14.23 -20.84 -6.25
C GLY A 226 13.02 -20.83 -5.33
N GLY A 227 13.04 -21.65 -4.27
CA GLY A 227 11.98 -21.68 -3.26
C GLY A 227 11.82 -20.34 -2.52
N VAL A 228 12.92 -19.71 -2.13
CA VAL A 228 12.91 -18.39 -1.49
C VAL A 228 12.34 -17.31 -2.42
N LEU A 229 12.82 -17.25 -3.66
CA LEU A 229 12.34 -16.27 -4.65
C LEU A 229 10.86 -16.47 -4.95
N LEU A 230 10.43 -17.72 -5.09
CA LEU A 230 9.02 -18.08 -5.28
C LEU A 230 8.17 -17.63 -4.09
N LEU A 231 8.63 -17.88 -2.87
CA LEU A 231 7.92 -17.52 -1.65
C LEU A 231 7.78 -16.00 -1.49
N VAL A 232 8.85 -15.24 -1.73
CA VAL A 232 8.80 -13.77 -1.72
C VAL A 232 7.87 -13.25 -2.81
N THR A 233 7.90 -13.86 -4.00
CA THR A 233 7.01 -13.51 -5.11
C THR A 233 5.54 -13.80 -4.77
N TRP A 234 5.28 -14.93 -4.10
CA TRP A 234 3.97 -15.28 -3.59
C TRP A 234 3.47 -14.24 -2.59
N PHE A 235 4.30 -13.87 -1.60
CA PHE A 235 3.97 -12.82 -0.63
C PHE A 235 3.74 -11.45 -1.29
N TYR A 236 4.49 -11.14 -2.34
CA TYR A 236 4.29 -9.92 -3.12
C TYR A 236 2.90 -9.89 -3.75
N PHE A 237 2.49 -10.94 -4.45
CA PHE A 237 1.14 -11.00 -5.04
C PHE A 237 0.03 -11.08 -3.98
N ALA A 238 0.28 -11.74 -2.86
CA ALA A 238 -0.65 -11.75 -1.72
C ALA A 238 -0.87 -10.33 -1.18
N GLY A 239 0.23 -9.57 -0.97
CA GLY A 239 0.16 -8.16 -0.58
C GLY A 239 -0.57 -7.29 -1.61
N GLN A 240 -0.34 -7.53 -2.92
CA GLN A 240 -1.07 -6.86 -3.99
C GLN A 240 -2.58 -7.10 -3.90
N VAL A 241 -3.01 -8.36 -3.74
CA VAL A 241 -4.42 -8.71 -3.62
C VAL A 241 -5.06 -7.99 -2.44
N LEU A 242 -4.39 -7.97 -1.28
CA LEU A 242 -4.89 -7.31 -0.07
C LEU A 242 -5.02 -5.79 -0.26
N LEU A 243 -3.98 -5.13 -0.76
CA LEU A 243 -3.97 -3.68 -0.93
C LEU A 243 -4.90 -3.20 -2.05
N VAL A 244 -5.06 -3.96 -3.13
CA VAL A 244 -6.07 -3.66 -4.15
C VAL A 244 -7.47 -3.80 -3.55
N GLY A 245 -7.71 -4.80 -2.70
CA GLY A 245 -8.96 -4.89 -1.93
C GLY A 245 -9.22 -3.65 -1.06
N ALA A 246 -8.17 -3.06 -0.48
CA ALA A 246 -8.28 -1.83 0.30
C ALA A 246 -8.62 -0.64 -0.60
N ALA A 247 -7.99 -0.55 -1.78
CA ALA A 247 -8.33 0.45 -2.78
C ALA A 247 -9.78 0.31 -3.29
N VAL A 248 -10.30 -0.92 -3.39
CA VAL A 248 -11.74 -1.16 -3.69
C VAL A 248 -12.62 -0.53 -2.63
N ASN A 249 -12.33 -0.74 -1.35
CA ASN A 249 -13.10 -0.15 -0.25
C ASN A 249 -13.00 1.38 -0.25
N ALA A 250 -11.79 1.94 -0.37
CA ALA A 250 -11.56 3.38 -0.42
C ALA A 250 -12.34 4.04 -1.57
N ALA A 251 -12.30 3.45 -2.78
CA ALA A 251 -13.04 3.96 -3.94
C ALA A 251 -14.57 3.88 -3.78
N LEU A 252 -15.08 2.90 -3.04
CA LEU A 252 -16.50 2.79 -2.72
C LEU A 252 -16.93 3.79 -1.63
N ALA A 253 -16.08 4.02 -0.63
CA ALA A 253 -16.34 4.93 0.49
C ALA A 253 -16.40 6.40 0.03
N ASP A 254 -15.43 6.87 -0.76
CA ASP A 254 -15.40 8.25 -1.29
C ASP A 254 -16.70 8.58 -2.06
N ARG A 255 -17.24 7.60 -2.79
CA ARG A 255 -18.51 7.74 -3.49
C ARG A 255 -19.72 7.79 -2.58
N GLN A 256 -19.73 7.05 -1.49
CA GLN A 256 -20.82 7.10 -0.53
C GLN A 256 -20.89 8.50 0.08
N LEU A 257 -19.74 9.10 0.43
CA LEU A 257 -19.66 10.48 0.90
C LEU A 257 -20.16 11.47 -0.16
N GLN A 258 -19.73 11.34 -1.42
CA GLN A 258 -20.22 12.22 -2.51
C GLN A 258 -21.73 12.10 -2.75
N GLN A 259 -22.31 10.90 -2.63
CA GLN A 259 -23.76 10.68 -2.79
C GLN A 259 -24.56 11.24 -1.62
N VAL A 260 -24.08 11.10 -0.38
CA VAL A 260 -24.70 11.68 0.80
C VAL A 260 -24.68 13.21 0.71
N SER A 261 -23.55 13.80 0.31
CA SER A 261 -23.42 15.26 0.09
C SER A 261 -24.38 15.77 -0.99
N ARG A 262 -24.50 15.05 -2.13
CA ARG A 262 -25.48 15.39 -3.18
C ARG A 262 -26.93 15.28 -2.71
N ARG A 263 -27.27 14.27 -1.92
CA ARG A 263 -28.62 14.11 -1.35
C ARG A 263 -28.95 15.20 -0.33
N ARG A 264 -27.99 15.58 0.52
CA ARG A 264 -28.15 16.70 1.48
C ARG A 264 -28.31 18.03 0.75
N SER A 265 -27.47 18.30 -0.25
CA SER A 265 -27.58 19.52 -1.06
C SER A 265 -28.89 19.55 -1.85
N GLY A 266 -29.33 18.43 -2.41
CA GLY A 266 -30.62 18.33 -3.09
C GLY A 266 -31.82 18.52 -2.15
N LYS A 267 -31.73 18.00 -0.92
CA LYS A 267 -32.77 18.17 0.10
C LYS A 267 -32.86 19.62 0.62
N ALA A 268 -31.71 20.25 0.90
CA ALA A 268 -31.67 21.66 1.28
C ALA A 268 -32.27 22.56 0.18
N MET A 269 -31.94 22.27 -1.09
CA MET A 269 -32.47 23.03 -2.23
C MET A 269 -33.97 22.79 -2.48
N SER A 270 -34.53 21.64 -2.06
CA SER A 270 -35.98 21.39 -2.11
C SER A 270 -36.73 21.97 -0.92
N GLU A 271 -36.10 22.08 0.26
CA GLU A 271 -36.71 22.73 1.44
C GLU A 271 -36.74 24.26 1.27
N ASP A 272 -35.70 24.89 0.70
CA ASP A 272 -35.69 26.34 0.37
C ASP A 272 -36.71 26.71 -0.73
N ALA A 273 -37.06 25.77 -1.61
CA ALA A 273 -38.03 25.98 -2.68
C ALA A 273 -39.49 25.89 -2.19
N ASP A 274 -39.75 25.28 -1.02
CA ASP A 274 -41.09 25.13 -0.45
C ASP A 274 -41.40 26.23 0.60
N GLU A 275 -40.39 26.99 1.04
CA GLU A 275 -40.52 28.08 2.03
C GLU A 275 -40.55 29.49 1.41
N THR A 276 -40.73 29.61 0.08
CA THR A 276 -40.81 30.91 -0.62
C THR A 276 -42.07 31.06 -1.49
N ASP A 277 -43.24 30.74 -0.93
CA ASP A 277 -44.54 31.17 -1.49
C ASP A 277 -45.15 32.37 -0.73
N THR A 278 -44.32 33.08 0.07
CA THR A 278 -44.67 34.42 0.54
C THR A 278 -44.11 35.43 -0.45
N PRO A 279 -44.97 36.21 -1.15
CA PRO A 279 -44.50 37.28 -2.01
C PRO A 279 -43.59 38.19 -1.19
N PRO A 280 -42.43 38.62 -1.72
CA PRO A 280 -41.60 39.58 -1.01
C PRO A 280 -42.49 40.81 -0.69
N PRO A 281 -42.42 41.39 0.52
CA PRO A 281 -43.14 42.62 0.79
C PRO A 281 -42.73 43.61 -0.28
N ALA A 282 -43.73 44.24 -0.91
CA ALA A 282 -43.56 45.20 -1.99
C ALA A 282 -42.68 46.37 -1.51
N GLY A 283 -41.37 46.16 -1.58
CA GLY A 283 -40.35 47.17 -1.47
C GLY A 283 -40.38 47.95 -2.76
N THR A 284 -40.52 49.26 -2.62
CA THR A 284 -40.53 50.26 -3.68
C THR A 284 -39.28 50.15 -4.57
N GLY A 285 -39.33 49.29 -5.58
CA GLY A 285 -38.51 49.44 -6.77
C GLY A 285 -38.96 50.69 -7.53
N PRO A 286 -38.04 51.40 -8.22
CA PRO A 286 -38.38 52.64 -8.90
C PRO A 286 -39.46 52.34 -9.94
N THR A 287 -40.64 52.89 -9.70
CA THR A 287 -41.79 52.86 -10.59
C THR A 287 -41.40 53.39 -11.97
N GLY A 288 -41.75 52.60 -12.99
CA GLY A 288 -42.04 53.00 -14.37
C GLY A 288 -41.19 54.14 -14.92
N ARG A 289 -40.12 53.79 -15.64
CA ARG A 289 -39.65 54.63 -16.74
C ARG A 289 -40.28 54.04 -18.00
N ASP A 290 -41.06 54.86 -18.70
CA ASP A 290 -41.76 54.53 -19.93
C ASP A 290 -40.83 53.81 -20.91
N THR A 291 -41.28 52.68 -21.45
CA THR A 291 -40.53 51.89 -22.46
C THR A 291 -40.85 52.35 -23.89
N ASP A 292 -41.49 53.50 -24.04
CA ASP A 292 -41.73 54.12 -25.33
C ASP A 292 -40.73 55.29 -25.50
N ALA A 293 -39.87 55.14 -26.51
CA ALA A 293 -38.80 56.05 -26.93
C ALA A 293 -37.53 56.08 -26.04
N LEU A 294 -36.81 54.96 -26.00
CA LEU A 294 -35.34 55.08 -26.00
C LEU A 294 -34.96 55.72 -27.33
N THR A 295 -34.26 56.85 -27.27
CA THR A 295 -33.84 57.59 -28.46
C THR A 295 -32.81 56.72 -29.21
N ASP A 296 -32.74 56.80 -30.54
CA ASP A 296 -31.74 56.04 -31.32
C ASP A 296 -30.30 56.27 -30.82
N GLU A 297 -30.04 57.43 -30.21
CA GLU A 297 -28.78 57.79 -29.56
C GLU A 297 -28.48 56.94 -28.32
N GLU A 298 -29.44 56.70 -27.42
CA GLU A 298 -29.25 55.88 -26.22
C GLU A 298 -29.03 54.40 -26.57
N LEU A 299 -29.63 53.93 -27.67
CA LEU A 299 -29.41 52.58 -28.21
C LEU A 299 -28.06 52.44 -28.93
N GLN A 300 -27.45 53.54 -29.38
CA GLN A 300 -26.09 53.55 -29.92
C GLN A 300 -25.08 53.54 -28.78
N GLU A 301 -25.29 54.35 -27.74
CA GLU A 301 -24.42 54.40 -26.55
C GLU A 301 -24.34 53.03 -25.86
N LEU A 302 -25.49 52.35 -25.67
CA LEU A 302 -25.51 51.00 -25.09
C LEU A 302 -24.81 49.96 -25.97
N ARG A 303 -24.82 50.14 -27.30
CA ARG A 303 -24.15 49.23 -28.23
C ARG A 303 -22.65 49.42 -28.21
N GLU A 304 -22.19 50.67 -28.16
CA GLU A 304 -20.77 51.00 -28.01
C GLU A 304 -20.21 50.48 -26.68
N GLU A 305 -20.96 50.63 -25.58
CA GLU A 305 -20.58 50.09 -24.27
C GLU A 305 -20.48 48.55 -24.29
N PHE A 306 -21.38 47.88 -25.00
CA PHE A 306 -21.37 46.42 -25.12
C PHE A 306 -20.24 45.90 -26.03
N GLU A 307 -19.88 46.63 -27.09
CA GLU A 307 -18.72 46.29 -27.93
C GLU A 307 -17.41 46.49 -27.16
N SER A 308 -17.27 47.61 -26.46
CA SER A 308 -16.14 47.88 -25.56
C SER A 308 -15.97 46.76 -24.52
N PHE A 309 -17.06 46.34 -23.88
CA PHE A 309 -17.03 45.26 -22.88
C PHE A 309 -16.65 43.91 -23.50
N ARG A 310 -17.13 43.62 -24.71
CA ARG A 310 -16.80 42.38 -25.43
C ARG A 310 -15.31 42.32 -25.78
N GLU A 311 -14.74 43.44 -26.23
CA GLU A 311 -13.32 43.55 -26.58
C GLU A 311 -12.42 43.35 -25.34
N ASP A 312 -12.80 43.93 -24.20
CA ASP A 312 -12.08 43.79 -22.93
C ASP A 312 -12.13 42.36 -22.35
N VAL A 313 -13.23 41.64 -22.61
CA VAL A 313 -13.38 40.21 -22.25
C VAL A 313 -12.56 39.32 -23.17
N GLU A 314 -12.51 39.63 -24.47
CA GLU A 314 -11.79 38.83 -25.47
C GLU A 314 -10.26 38.93 -25.28
N ASP A 315 -9.74 40.12 -24.96
CA ASP A 315 -8.32 40.35 -24.64
C ASP A 315 -7.86 39.58 -23.38
N ARG A 316 -8.71 39.51 -22.35
CA ARG A 316 -8.46 38.67 -21.16
C ARG A 316 -8.47 37.18 -21.45
N THR A 317 -9.25 36.70 -22.41
CA THR A 317 -9.27 35.27 -22.77
C THR A 317 -8.06 34.81 -23.57
N LEU A 318 -7.42 35.70 -24.34
CA LEU A 318 -6.25 35.35 -25.16
C LEU A 318 -4.96 35.11 -24.33
N HIS A 319 -4.90 35.56 -23.08
CA HIS A 319 -3.72 35.40 -22.22
C HIS A 319 -3.65 34.06 -21.46
N ARG A 320 -4.66 33.19 -21.57
CA ARG A 320 -4.67 31.90 -20.84
C ARG A 320 -3.67 30.90 -21.40
N ASP A 321 -3.42 30.92 -22.70
CA ASP A 321 -2.57 29.93 -23.37
C ASP A 321 -1.08 30.23 -23.23
N GLU A 322 -0.68 31.50 -23.20
CA GLU A 322 0.71 31.89 -22.94
C GLU A 322 1.13 31.54 -21.51
N VAL A 323 0.31 31.92 -20.51
CA VAL A 323 0.55 31.59 -19.10
C VAL A 323 0.63 30.09 -18.87
N ARG A 324 -0.21 29.30 -19.54
CA ARG A 324 -0.17 27.82 -19.47
C ARG A 324 1.10 27.26 -20.08
N SER A 325 1.60 27.86 -21.16
CA SER A 325 2.84 27.43 -21.83
C SER A 325 4.08 27.71 -20.95
N ASP A 326 4.14 28.89 -20.34
CA ASP A 326 5.20 29.30 -19.41
C ASP A 326 5.21 28.46 -18.14
N LEU A 327 4.03 28.17 -17.58
CA LEU A 327 3.91 27.29 -16.42
C LEU A 327 4.35 25.86 -16.78
N LYS A 328 3.94 25.33 -17.94
CA LYS A 328 4.38 24.02 -18.43
C LYS A 328 5.90 23.99 -18.66
N GLN A 329 6.50 25.06 -19.15
CA GLN A 329 7.94 25.14 -19.39
C GLN A 329 8.72 25.27 -18.08
N TYR A 330 8.23 26.08 -17.14
CA TYR A 330 8.79 26.22 -15.80
C TYR A 330 8.78 24.90 -15.03
N VAL A 331 7.64 24.19 -15.00
CA VAL A 331 7.50 22.88 -14.34
C VAL A 331 8.43 21.85 -14.99
N ARG A 332 8.52 21.81 -16.34
CA ARG A 332 9.46 20.91 -17.03
C ARG A 332 10.93 21.21 -16.68
N ARG A 333 11.30 22.48 -16.56
CA ARG A 333 12.66 22.90 -16.15
C ARG A 333 12.94 22.57 -14.68
N ARG A 334 11.94 22.71 -13.81
CA ARG A 334 12.04 22.39 -12.38
C ARG A 334 12.21 20.89 -12.15
N MET A 335 11.38 20.05 -12.79
CA MET A 335 11.46 18.59 -12.63
C MET A 335 12.78 18.01 -13.14
N ARG A 336 13.34 18.53 -14.25
CA ARG A 336 14.62 18.03 -14.78
C ARG A 336 15.85 18.41 -13.95
N ARG A 337 15.78 19.44 -13.10
CA ARG A 337 16.93 19.89 -12.29
C ARG A 337 17.13 19.07 -11.00
N GLY A 338 16.18 18.21 -10.62
CA GLY A 338 16.22 17.45 -9.35
C GLY A 338 16.96 16.12 -9.41
N HIS A 339 16.89 15.37 -10.51
CA HIS A 339 17.27 13.94 -10.48
C HIS A 339 18.74 13.62 -10.76
N ALA A 340 19.52 14.53 -11.35
CA ALA A 340 20.89 14.21 -11.78
C ALA A 340 21.95 14.32 -10.66
N ARG A 341 21.66 15.00 -9.54
CA ARG A 341 22.67 15.35 -8.53
C ARG A 341 22.81 14.38 -7.37
N GLN A 342 21.93 13.39 -7.24
CA GLN A 342 21.89 12.48 -6.09
C GLN A 342 22.40 11.07 -6.38
N TRP A 343 23.06 10.82 -7.51
CA TRP A 343 23.53 9.49 -7.90
C TRP A 343 24.72 8.99 -7.08
N GLY A 344 25.54 9.89 -6.52
CA GLY A 344 26.73 9.54 -5.75
C GLY A 344 26.49 8.49 -4.65
N PRO A 345 25.53 8.73 -3.73
CA PRO A 345 25.07 7.75 -2.73
C PRO A 345 24.85 6.33 -3.26
N TYR A 346 24.16 6.21 -4.40
CA TYR A 346 23.79 4.93 -4.97
C TYR A 346 24.97 4.22 -5.64
N ILE A 347 25.91 4.96 -6.22
CA ILE A 347 27.13 4.40 -6.81
C ILE A 347 28.02 3.80 -5.71
N VAL A 348 28.15 4.47 -4.56
CA VAL A 348 28.92 3.96 -3.42
C VAL A 348 28.27 2.69 -2.83
N LEU A 349 26.95 2.67 -2.74
CA LEU A 349 26.21 1.50 -2.26
C LEU A 349 26.31 0.32 -3.24
N LEU A 350 26.25 0.59 -4.55
CA LEU A 350 26.46 -0.41 -5.60
C LEU A 350 27.88 -1.00 -5.53
N TYR A 351 28.90 -0.16 -5.38
CA TYR A 351 30.28 -0.59 -5.18
C TYR A 351 30.43 -1.50 -3.96
N GLY A 352 29.85 -1.11 -2.81
CA GLY A 352 29.87 -1.91 -1.60
C GLY A 352 29.20 -3.26 -1.76
N THR A 353 28.09 -3.29 -2.50
CA THR A 353 27.35 -4.54 -2.80
C THR A 353 28.19 -5.46 -3.67
N ILE A 354 28.77 -4.97 -4.76
CA ILE A 354 29.63 -5.74 -5.67
C ILE A 354 30.86 -6.29 -4.92
N MET A 355 31.50 -5.47 -4.10
CA MET A 355 32.67 -5.88 -3.32
C MET A 355 32.32 -6.94 -2.27
N THR A 356 31.15 -6.83 -1.64
CA THR A 356 30.68 -7.83 -0.67
C THR A 356 30.42 -9.17 -1.36
N LEU A 357 29.77 -9.17 -2.54
CA LEU A 357 29.61 -10.39 -3.35
C LEU A 357 30.97 -10.99 -3.75
N GLY A 358 31.93 -10.15 -4.16
CA GLY A 358 33.29 -10.60 -4.45
C GLY A 358 33.97 -11.24 -3.24
N ALA A 359 33.81 -10.65 -2.05
CA ALA A 359 34.37 -11.20 -0.81
C ALA A 359 33.82 -12.60 -0.49
N PHE A 360 32.50 -12.82 -0.64
CA PHE A 360 31.90 -14.15 -0.42
C PHE A 360 32.25 -15.16 -1.53
N TYR A 361 32.57 -14.69 -2.74
CA TYR A 361 33.01 -15.56 -3.82
C TYR A 361 34.46 -16.07 -3.61
N TYR A 362 35.37 -15.19 -3.19
CA TYR A 362 36.81 -15.52 -3.08
C TYR A 362 37.25 -15.98 -1.68
N LEU A 363 36.54 -15.61 -0.61
CA LEU A 363 36.90 -15.92 0.78
C LEU A 363 35.89 -16.90 1.39
N LYS A 364 36.35 -17.73 2.34
CA LYS A 364 35.52 -18.69 3.07
C LYS A 364 35.65 -18.51 4.59
N GLY A 365 34.58 -18.82 5.31
CA GLY A 365 34.55 -18.83 6.78
C GLY A 365 34.71 -17.42 7.38
N VAL A 366 35.43 -17.34 8.50
CA VAL A 366 35.59 -16.11 9.31
C VAL A 366 36.18 -14.95 8.49
N TRP A 367 37.05 -15.24 7.50
CA TRP A 367 37.67 -14.23 6.65
C TRP A 367 36.67 -13.52 5.72
N ALA A 368 35.63 -14.21 5.25
CA ALA A 368 34.56 -13.59 4.46
C ALA A 368 33.76 -12.60 5.32
N VAL A 369 33.48 -12.97 6.57
CA VAL A 369 32.76 -12.12 7.53
C VAL A 369 33.59 -10.88 7.90
N LEU A 370 34.89 -11.04 8.14
CA LEU A 370 35.80 -9.91 8.40
C LEU A 370 35.91 -8.98 7.19
N ALA A 371 36.07 -9.52 5.98
CA ALA A 371 36.11 -8.73 4.76
C ALA A 371 34.81 -7.96 4.53
N MET A 372 33.65 -8.61 4.74
CA MET A 372 32.34 -7.94 4.69
C MET A 372 32.29 -6.76 5.66
N LEU A 373 32.69 -6.96 6.91
CA LEU A 373 32.66 -5.92 7.95
C LEU A 373 33.53 -4.70 7.57
N VAL A 374 34.73 -4.96 7.03
CA VAL A 374 35.63 -3.90 6.54
C VAL A 374 35.03 -3.16 5.34
N ILE A 375 34.46 -3.88 4.37
CA ILE A 375 33.82 -3.28 3.18
C ILE A 375 32.62 -2.42 3.61
N TRP A 376 31.83 -2.89 4.57
CA TRP A 376 30.66 -2.17 5.06
C TRP A 376 31.05 -0.90 5.82
N LEU A 377 32.06 -0.98 6.70
CA LEU A 377 32.58 0.22 7.39
C LEU A 377 33.18 1.23 6.42
N SER A 378 33.91 0.77 5.40
CA SER A 378 34.51 1.64 4.38
C SER A 378 33.46 2.35 3.53
N THR A 379 32.45 1.60 3.07
CA THR A 379 31.35 2.15 2.25
C THR A 379 30.47 3.11 3.04
N LEU A 380 30.18 2.80 4.30
CA LEU A 380 29.42 3.67 5.20
C LEU A 380 30.20 4.96 5.53
N GLY A 381 31.52 4.86 5.75
CA GLY A 381 32.39 6.02 5.94
C GLY A 381 32.42 6.94 4.72
N LEU A 382 32.62 6.37 3.52
CA LEU A 382 32.61 7.12 2.27
C LEU A 382 31.26 7.79 2.01
N TYR A 383 30.17 7.08 2.29
CA TYR A 383 28.80 7.59 2.19
C TYR A 383 28.57 8.78 3.13
N ALA A 384 28.99 8.67 4.39
CA ALA A 384 28.87 9.75 5.38
C ALA A 384 29.67 10.99 4.96
N VAL A 385 30.90 10.82 4.47
CA VAL A 385 31.72 11.94 3.94
C VAL A 385 31.04 12.61 2.77
N MET A 386 30.54 11.83 1.80
CA MET A 386 29.87 12.37 0.62
C MET A 386 28.58 13.11 0.96
N ILE A 387 27.77 12.61 1.89
CA ILE A 387 26.59 13.33 2.37
C ILE A 387 27.01 14.63 3.04
N THR A 388 27.99 14.58 3.93
CA THR A 388 28.47 15.76 4.67
C THR A 388 28.99 16.84 3.70
N VAL A 389 29.78 16.44 2.70
CA VAL A 389 30.29 17.33 1.66
C VAL A 389 29.15 17.85 0.77
N GLY A 390 28.21 16.99 0.36
CA GLY A 390 27.06 17.38 -0.46
C GLY A 390 26.15 18.39 0.24
N VAL A 391 25.87 18.18 1.52
CA VAL A 391 25.10 19.10 2.38
C VAL A 391 25.88 20.41 2.56
N THR A 392 27.18 20.35 2.83
CA THR A 392 28.03 21.53 3.02
C THR A 392 28.14 22.39 1.75
N LEU A 393 28.32 21.77 0.58
CA LEU A 393 28.37 22.47 -0.71
C LEU A 393 27.02 23.08 -1.09
N THR A 394 25.92 22.43 -0.72
CA THR A 394 24.57 22.95 -0.95
C THR A 394 24.26 24.13 -0.02
N ALA A 395 24.60 24.00 1.27
CA ALA A 395 24.39 25.04 2.27
C ALA A 395 25.22 26.30 2.01
N THR A 396 26.41 26.17 1.45
CA THR A 396 27.31 27.30 1.14
C THR A 396 26.96 28.02 -0.18
N GLY A 397 26.01 27.51 -0.98
CA GLY A 397 25.61 28.13 -2.26
C GLY A 397 26.74 28.26 -3.29
N LEU A 398 27.89 27.61 -3.05
CA LEU A 398 29.09 27.63 -3.89
C LEU A 398 28.84 27.28 -5.37
N PRO A 399 27.99 26.30 -5.74
CA PRO A 399 27.81 25.96 -7.15
C PRO A 399 27.11 27.06 -7.96
N GLY A 400 26.27 27.90 -7.35
CA GLY A 400 25.67 29.05 -8.05
C GLY A 400 26.70 30.13 -8.36
N ARG A 401 27.47 30.52 -7.34
CA ARG A 401 28.48 31.59 -7.45
C ARG A 401 29.64 31.27 -8.41
N LEU A 402 29.98 30.00 -8.60
CA LEU A 402 31.00 29.57 -9.57
C LEU A 402 30.47 29.63 -11.01
N VAL A 403 29.21 29.24 -11.22
CA VAL A 403 28.58 29.30 -12.55
C VAL A 403 28.38 30.74 -12.99
N ASP A 404 27.98 31.64 -12.08
CA ASP A 404 27.83 33.06 -12.39
C ASP A 404 29.19 33.71 -12.69
N ARG A 405 30.24 33.38 -11.93
CA ARG A 405 31.61 33.87 -12.17
C ARG A 405 32.21 33.40 -13.51
N VAL A 406 31.86 32.21 -13.99
CA VAL A 406 32.29 31.71 -15.31
C VAL A 406 31.48 32.33 -16.44
N ARG A 407 30.23 32.72 -16.19
CA ARG A 407 29.37 33.37 -17.17
C ARG A 407 29.75 34.83 -17.40
N ASP A 408 30.13 35.54 -16.34
CA ASP A 408 30.67 36.91 -16.39
C ASP A 408 32.05 36.98 -17.06
N TRP A 409 32.79 35.87 -17.13
CA TRP A 409 34.09 35.81 -17.83
C TRP A 409 33.97 35.62 -19.34
N ARG A 410 32.75 35.36 -19.85
CA ARG A 410 32.46 35.14 -21.28
C ARG A 410 31.67 36.28 -21.94
N GLN A 411 31.35 37.33 -21.19
CA GLN A 411 30.93 38.64 -21.72
C GLN A 411 32.13 39.59 -21.63
#